data_AF-A0A1U6II87-F1
#
_entry.id   AF-A0A1U6II87-F1
#
_cell.length_a   1.000
_cell.length_b   1.000
_cell.length_c   1.000
_cell.angle_alpha   90.00
_cell.angle_beta   90.00
_cell.angle_gamma   90.00
#
_symmetry.space_group_name_H-M   'P 1'
#
loop_
_entity.id
_entity.type
_entity.pdbx_description
1 polymer ?
#
loop_
_entity_poly.entity_id
_entity_poly.type
_entity_poly.pdbx_seq_one_letter_code
_entity_poly.pdbx_strand_id
1 'polypeptide(L)'
;MTVADGALLAASREAVLARFPLSRVTEAFFDDMLGVLPPAHIAGVPGFFITEAVCDDVHAQFVHAGGRFYGGYVGLADRAGLITHARIAEFDAAHPDAVELAWYPDGPEEAAR
;
A
#
# COMPACT_ATOMS: atom_id res chain seq x y z
N MET A 1 -26.59 11.32 -5.54
CA MET A 1 -25.89 10.33 -4.71
C MET A 1 -26.63 10.25 -3.39
N THR A 2 -27.14 9.07 -3.05
CA THR A 2 -27.87 8.83 -1.79
C THR A 2 -26.91 8.39 -0.69
N VAL A 3 -27.36 8.39 0.56
CA VAL A 3 -26.58 7.87 1.70
C VAL A 3 -26.21 6.39 1.50
N ALA A 4 -27.09 5.61 0.88
CA ALA A 4 -26.84 4.21 0.55
C ALA A 4 -25.74 4.06 -0.52
N ASP A 5 -25.72 4.92 -1.54
CA ASP A 5 -24.66 4.92 -2.56
C ASP A 5 -23.30 5.26 -1.95
N GLY A 6 -23.26 6.25 -1.05
CA GLY A 6 -22.03 6.62 -0.32
C GLY A 6 -21.49 5.49 0.56
N ALA A 7 -22.37 4.77 1.26
CA ALA A 7 -21.99 3.63 2.09
C ALA A 7 -21.47 2.43 1.25
N LEU A 8 -22.07 2.17 0.09
CA LEU A 8 -21.62 1.12 -0.83
C LEU A 8 -20.23 1.43 -1.42
N LEU A 9 -19.99 2.69 -1.78
CA LEU A 9 -18.67 3.15 -2.25
C LEU A 9 -17.61 3.05 -1.15
N ALA A 10 -17.94 3.44 0.08
CA ALA A 10 -17.03 3.29 1.23
C ALA A 10 -16.68 1.83 1.51
N ALA A 11 -17.68 0.91 1.51
CA ALA A 11 -17.44 -0.52 1.69
C ALA A 11 -16.59 -1.11 0.54
N SER A 12 -16.79 -0.62 -0.69
CA SER A 12 -15.99 -1.01 -1.85
C SER A 12 -14.54 -0.53 -1.73
N ARG A 13 -14.34 0.69 -1.22
CA ARG A 13 -13.01 1.26 -0.95
C ARG A 13 -12.25 0.50 0.13
N GLU A 14 -12.89 0.20 1.25
CA GLU A 14 -12.27 -0.62 2.31
C GLU A 14 -11.89 -2.01 1.79
N ALA A 15 -12.75 -2.63 0.98
CA ALA A 15 -12.45 -3.90 0.35
C ALA A 15 -11.24 -3.81 -0.61
N VAL A 16 -11.07 -2.71 -1.35
CA VAL A 16 -9.89 -2.50 -2.20
C VAL A 16 -8.64 -2.33 -1.35
N LEU A 17 -8.65 -1.47 -0.33
CA LEU A 17 -7.52 -1.27 0.57
C LEU A 17 -7.06 -2.57 1.24
N ALA A 18 -8.01 -3.43 1.62
CA ALA A 18 -7.71 -4.71 2.25
C ALA A 18 -7.08 -5.76 1.31
N ARG A 19 -7.12 -5.57 -0.02
CA ARG A 19 -6.50 -6.53 -0.96
C ARG A 19 -4.98 -6.52 -0.89
N PHE A 20 -4.40 -5.36 -0.62
CA PHE A 20 -2.96 -5.20 -0.49
C PHE A 20 -2.65 -4.26 0.68
N PRO A 21 -2.72 -4.75 1.92
CA PRO A 21 -2.34 -3.96 3.09
C PRO A 21 -0.83 -3.64 3.07
N LEU A 22 -0.36 -2.88 4.06
CA LEU A 22 1.07 -2.71 4.28
C LEU A 22 1.73 -4.09 4.46
N SER A 23 2.64 -4.42 3.55
CA SER A 23 3.36 -5.69 3.52
C SER A 23 4.83 -5.49 3.17
N ARG A 24 5.66 -6.48 3.51
CA ARG A 24 6.99 -6.59 2.91
C ARG A 24 6.87 -7.09 1.48
N VAL A 25 7.67 -6.52 0.60
CA VAL A 25 7.78 -6.94 -0.80
C VAL A 25 9.22 -7.28 -1.12
N THR A 26 9.42 -8.11 -2.14
CA THR A 26 10.78 -8.37 -2.63
C THR A 26 11.35 -7.12 -3.31
N GLU A 27 12.68 -7.00 -3.31
CA GLU A 27 13.37 -5.95 -4.08
C GLU A 27 12.98 -5.98 -5.56
N ALA A 28 12.92 -7.18 -6.16
CA ALA A 28 12.53 -7.33 -7.56
C ALA A 28 11.13 -6.78 -7.85
N PHE A 29 10.14 -7.06 -7.00
CA PHE A 29 8.79 -6.53 -7.19
C PHE A 29 8.77 -5.00 -7.00
N PHE A 30 9.50 -4.47 -6.01
CA PHE A 30 9.62 -3.03 -5.81
C PHE A 30 10.23 -2.32 -7.04
N ASP A 31 11.30 -2.88 -7.59
CA ASP A 31 11.99 -2.36 -8.77
C ASP A 31 11.13 -2.46 -10.03
N ASP A 32 10.40 -3.56 -10.21
CA ASP A 32 9.45 -3.70 -11.31
C ASP A 32 8.40 -2.58 -11.27
N MET A 33 7.93 -2.19 -10.07
CA MET A 33 6.94 -1.12 -9.91
C MET A 33 7.48 0.27 -10.26
N LEU A 34 8.79 0.50 -10.16
CA LEU A 34 9.42 1.73 -10.69
C LEU A 34 9.34 1.81 -12.23
N GLY A 35 9.21 0.65 -12.90
CA GLY A 35 9.16 0.54 -14.36
C GLY A 35 7.74 0.56 -14.97
N VAL A 36 6.69 0.34 -14.17
CA VAL A 36 5.30 0.24 -14.68
C VAL A 36 4.76 1.58 -15.17
N LEU A 37 4.89 2.63 -14.34
CA LEU A 37 4.46 3.99 -14.65
C LEU A 37 5.42 4.99 -13.98
N PRO A 38 5.52 6.24 -14.46
CA PRO A 38 6.35 7.24 -13.81
C PRO A 38 6.02 7.37 -12.32
N PRO A 39 7.00 7.21 -11.41
CA PRO A 39 6.71 7.26 -9.99
C PRO A 39 6.39 8.70 -9.55
N ALA A 40 5.28 8.87 -8.84
CA ALA A 40 4.90 10.14 -8.22
C ALA A 40 5.44 10.23 -6.80
N HIS A 41 5.85 11.41 -6.37
CA HIS A 41 6.41 11.66 -5.04
C HIS A 41 5.66 12.80 -4.38
N ILE A 42 5.42 12.68 -3.08
CA ILE A 42 4.79 13.74 -2.27
C ILE A 42 5.80 14.21 -1.23
N ALA A 43 6.03 15.53 -1.19
CA ALA A 43 6.95 16.12 -0.24
C ALA A 43 6.62 15.72 1.20
N GLY A 44 7.63 15.23 1.93
CA GLY A 44 7.50 14.78 3.32
C GLY A 44 6.87 13.40 3.51
N VAL A 45 6.47 12.71 2.44
CA VAL A 45 6.01 11.31 2.48
C VAL A 45 7.11 10.41 1.93
N PRO A 46 7.46 9.30 2.62
CA PRO A 46 8.49 8.41 2.12
C PRO A 46 8.02 7.61 0.90
N GLY A 47 9.00 7.28 0.06
CA GLY A 47 8.79 6.42 -1.09
C GLY A 47 8.08 7.11 -2.27
N PHE A 48 7.44 6.29 -3.09
CA PHE A 48 6.75 6.74 -4.30
C PHE A 48 5.36 6.12 -4.41
N PHE A 49 4.58 6.69 -5.33
CA PHE A 49 3.24 6.25 -5.69
C PHE A 49 3.21 5.87 -7.15
N ILE A 50 2.41 4.86 -7.49
CA ILE A 50 1.98 4.65 -8.87
C ILE A 50 0.95 5.73 -9.21
N THR A 51 1.18 6.44 -10.32
CA THR A 51 0.37 7.62 -10.70
C THR A 51 -1.09 7.29 -10.99
N GLU A 52 -1.38 6.06 -11.42
CA GLU A 52 -2.74 5.60 -11.65
C GLU A 52 -3.38 5.13 -10.35
N ALA A 53 -4.60 5.59 -10.09
CA ALA A 53 -5.38 5.11 -8.97
C ALA A 53 -5.92 3.71 -9.26
N VAL A 54 -5.84 2.83 -8.27
CA VAL A 54 -6.45 1.49 -8.29
C VAL A 54 -7.98 1.60 -8.26
N CYS A 55 -8.50 2.52 -7.44
CA CYS A 55 -9.92 2.85 -7.33
C CYS A 55 -10.07 4.23 -6.67
N ASP A 56 -10.73 5.17 -7.33
CA ASP A 56 -10.94 6.55 -6.86
C ASP A 56 -9.65 7.25 -6.38
N ASP A 57 -9.44 7.34 -5.06
CA ASP A 57 -8.28 7.95 -4.41
C ASP A 57 -7.26 6.93 -3.88
N VAL A 58 -7.46 5.64 -4.14
CA VAL A 58 -6.58 4.57 -3.66
C VAL A 58 -5.44 4.35 -4.64
N HIS A 59 -4.21 4.49 -4.17
CA HIS A 59 -2.99 4.30 -4.94
C HIS A 59 -2.12 3.22 -4.30
N ALA A 60 -1.26 2.60 -5.10
CA ALA A 60 -0.15 1.81 -4.57
C ALA A 60 0.98 2.76 -4.12
N GLN A 61 1.42 2.62 -2.88
CA GLN A 61 2.59 3.30 -2.33
C GLN A 61 3.67 2.27 -2.04
N PHE A 62 4.92 2.61 -2.37
CA PHE A 62 6.09 1.76 -2.17
C PHE A 62 7.18 2.53 -1.43
N VAL A 63 7.78 1.91 -0.41
CA VAL A 63 8.81 2.53 0.44
C VAL A 63 9.99 1.58 0.63
N HIS A 64 11.20 2.07 0.42
CA HIS A 64 12.42 1.41 0.87
C HIS A 64 12.87 2.02 2.21
N ALA A 65 12.96 1.19 3.25
CA ALA A 65 13.33 1.62 4.60
C ALA A 65 14.13 0.53 5.32
N GLY A 66 15.25 0.90 5.96
CA GLY A 66 16.03 -0.05 6.76
C GLY A 66 16.59 -1.25 5.99
N GLY A 67 16.83 -1.12 4.68
CA GLY A 67 17.30 -2.22 3.82
C GLY A 67 16.21 -3.23 3.44
N ARG A 68 14.93 -2.88 3.64
CA ARG A 68 13.76 -3.69 3.30
C ARG A 68 12.78 -2.87 2.45
N PHE A 69 11.97 -3.57 1.67
CA PHE A 69 11.02 -2.97 0.75
C PHE A 69 9.60 -3.23 1.22
N TYR A 70 8.77 -2.20 1.13
CA TYR A 70 7.38 -2.22 1.60
C TYR A 70 6.46 -1.72 0.51
N GLY A 71 5.26 -2.29 0.45
CA GLY A 71 4.22 -1.91 -0.49
C GLY A 71 2.84 -2.02 0.15
N GLY A 72 1.88 -1.31 -0.43
CA GLY A 72 0.48 -1.42 -0.04
C GLY A 72 -0.41 -0.42 -0.76
N TYR A 73 -1.71 -0.69 -0.76
CA TYR A 73 -2.72 0.25 -1.19
C TYR A 73 -3.03 1.24 -0.06
N VAL A 74 -3.04 2.53 -0.42
CA VAL A 74 -3.27 3.64 0.49
C VAL A 74 -4.27 4.62 -0.12
N GLY A 75 -5.10 5.21 0.72
CA GLY A 75 -5.97 6.30 0.31
C GLY A 75 -5.23 7.62 0.31
N LEU A 76 -5.12 8.29 -0.83
CA LEU A 76 -4.35 9.53 -0.94
C LEU A 76 -4.96 10.68 -0.13
N ALA A 77 -6.29 10.66 0.05
CA ALA A 77 -6.99 11.65 0.87
C ALA A 77 -6.77 11.43 2.38
N ASP A 78 -6.42 10.22 2.80
CA ASP A 78 -6.18 9.87 4.21
C ASP A 78 -4.68 9.78 4.50
N ARG A 79 -4.14 10.89 5.03
CA ARG A 79 -2.72 10.96 5.41
C ARG A 79 -2.33 9.97 6.50
N ALA A 80 -3.24 9.57 7.38
CA ALA A 80 -2.95 8.60 8.44
C ALA A 80 -2.85 7.16 7.90
N GLY A 81 -3.50 6.89 6.76
CA GLY A 81 -3.44 5.62 6.05
C GLY A 81 -2.19 5.42 5.19
N LEU A 82 -1.36 6.47 4.99
CA LEU A 82 -0.13 6.36 4.21
C LEU A 82 0.92 5.49 4.92
N ILE A 83 1.77 4.85 4.12
CA ILE A 83 2.94 4.14 4.62
C ILE A 83 3.96 5.18 5.07
N THR A 84 4.27 5.17 6.36
CA THR A 84 5.27 6.04 7.00
C THR A 84 6.30 5.20 7.73
N HIS A 85 7.46 5.78 8.04
CA HIS A 85 8.48 5.08 8.84
C HIS A 85 7.95 4.60 10.21
N ALA A 86 7.08 5.38 10.85
CA ALA A 86 6.45 4.98 12.11
C ALA A 86 5.54 3.75 11.92
N ARG A 87 4.72 3.76 10.87
CA ARG A 87 3.82 2.64 10.55
C ARG A 87 4.57 1.38 10.10
N ILE A 88 5.70 1.54 9.41
CA ILE A 88 6.63 0.44 9.10
C ILE A 88 7.21 -0.14 10.39
N ALA A 89 7.67 0.70 11.32
CA ALA A 89 8.21 0.22 12.60
C ALA A 89 7.15 -0.52 13.44
N GLU A 90 5.92 -0.03 13.47
CA GLU A 90 4.79 -0.72 14.11
C GLU A 90 4.48 -2.06 13.44
N PHE A 91 4.46 -2.09 12.09
CA PHE A 91 4.26 -3.31 11.31
C PHE A 91 5.35 -4.35 11.60
N ASP A 92 6.63 -3.97 11.54
CA ASP A 92 7.73 -4.91 11.79
C ASP A 92 7.74 -5.43 13.23
N ALA A 93 7.31 -4.62 14.21
CA ALA A 93 7.17 -5.04 15.59
C ALA A 93 6.01 -6.04 15.78
N ALA A 94 4.90 -5.85 15.07
CA ALA A 94 3.74 -6.74 15.11
C ALA A 94 3.93 -8.02 14.28
N HIS A 95 4.73 -7.96 13.22
CA HIS A 95 4.95 -9.02 12.25
C HIS A 95 6.45 -9.27 12.02
N PRO A 96 7.19 -9.74 13.04
CA PRO A 96 8.63 -9.96 12.91
C PRO A 96 8.97 -10.93 11.77
N ASP A 97 8.13 -11.95 11.58
CA ASP A 97 8.32 -13.05 10.63
C ASP A 97 7.59 -12.85 9.29
N ALA A 98 7.05 -11.65 9.02
CA ALA A 98 6.34 -11.37 7.77
C ALA A 98 7.15 -11.77 6.54
N VAL A 99 6.52 -12.50 5.62
CA VAL A 99 7.13 -12.94 4.36
C VAL A 99 7.21 -11.80 3.35
N GLU A 100 8.17 -11.88 2.44
CA GLU A 100 8.29 -10.95 1.32
C GLU A 100 7.42 -11.42 0.15
N LEU A 101 6.54 -10.53 -0.32
CA LEU A 101 5.70 -10.79 -1.46
C LEU A 101 6.43 -10.50 -2.77
N ALA A 102 6.50 -11.48 -3.66
CA ALA A 102 7.08 -11.33 -4.99
C ALA A 102 6.09 -10.79 -6.04
N TRP A 103 4.79 -10.79 -5.72
CA TRP A 103 3.72 -10.22 -6.53
C TRP A 103 2.58 -9.73 -5.64
N TYR A 104 1.56 -9.11 -6.22
CA TYR A 104 0.36 -8.75 -5.48
C TYR A 104 -0.30 -9.98 -4.85
N PRO A 105 -0.65 -9.94 -3.55
CA PRO A 105 -1.30 -11.05 -2.88
C PRO A 105 -2.74 -11.21 -3.37
N ASP A 106 -3.22 -12.45 -3.40
CA ASP A 106 -4.61 -12.76 -3.78
C ASP A 106 -5.62 -12.39 -2.66
N GLY A 107 -5.12 -12.12 -1.45
CA GLY A 107 -5.91 -11.63 -0.32
C GLY A 107 -5.08 -11.20 0.90
N PRO A 108 -5.71 -10.56 1.89
CA PRO A 108 -5.03 -9.98 3.06
C PRO A 108 -4.26 -11.00 3.91
N GLU A 109 -4.69 -12.27 3.92
CA GLU A 109 -4.03 -13.32 4.70
C GLU A 109 -2.64 -13.67 4.17
N GLU A 110 -2.43 -13.57 2.86
CA GLU A 110 -1.11 -13.75 2.25
C GLU A 110 -0.20 -12.56 2.54
N ALA A 111 -0.79 -11.37 2.60
CA ALA A 111 -0.11 -10.11 2.85
C ALA A 111 0.38 -9.90 4.29
N ALA A 112 -0.25 -10.60 5.24
CA ALA A 112 0.02 -10.53 6.68
C ALA A 112 0.76 -11.75 7.25
N ARG A 113 0.98 -12.79 6.43
CA ARG A 113 1.80 -13.96 6.77
C ARG A 113 3.29 -13.64 6.75
#